data_AF-A0A7M2WYQ8-F1
#
_entry.id   AF-A0A7M2WYQ8-F1
#
_cell.length_a   1.000
_cell.length_b   1.000
_cell.length_c   1.000
_cell.angle_alpha   90.00
_cell.angle_beta   90.00
_cell.angle_gamma   90.00
#
_symmetry.space_group_name_H-M   'P 1'
#
loop_
_entity.id
_entity.type
_entity.pdbx_description
1 polymer ?
#
loop_
_entity_poly.entity_id
_entity_poly.type
_entity_poly.pdbx_seq_one_letter_code
_entity_poly.pdbx_strand_id
1 'polypeptide(L)'
;MSKQANPKTVRNLKPAVGDVVDIDAMTNPQKEQLFRDCEKVRPGEGEALTASQRALHARIRRKAGRPKIGKGAERINVTVERGLLSEADRFAKKMGITRAELIAVGLRRAIAG
;
A
#
# COMPACT_ATOMS: atom_id res chain seq x y z
N MET A 1 -4.07 -37.09 18.70
CA MET A 1 -5.12 -36.31 18.01
C MET A 1 -4.61 -34.88 17.81
N SER A 2 -4.39 -34.42 16.57
CA SER A 2 -4.54 -33.00 16.26
C SER A 2 -4.74 -32.82 14.75
N LYS A 3 -5.59 -31.86 14.41
CA LYS A 3 -6.42 -31.79 13.20
C LYS A 3 -5.67 -31.24 11.98
N GLN A 4 -6.10 -31.69 10.80
CA GLN A 4 -5.71 -31.19 9.47
C GLN A 4 -6.08 -29.71 9.27
N ALA A 5 -5.31 -28.99 8.44
CA ALA A 5 -5.75 -27.79 7.74
C ALA A 5 -5.73 -28.00 6.21
N ASN A 6 -6.81 -27.55 5.59
CA ASN A 6 -7.38 -27.84 4.27
C ASN A 6 -6.58 -27.31 3.06
N PRO A 7 -6.34 -28.11 1.99
CA PRO A 7 -5.42 -27.78 0.88
C PRO A 7 -5.97 -26.88 -0.25
N LYS A 8 -6.93 -25.98 0.00
CA LYS A 8 -7.71 -25.34 -1.09
C LYS A 8 -7.49 -23.85 -1.42
N THR A 9 -6.51 -23.15 -0.86
CA THR A 9 -6.35 -21.69 -1.14
C THR A 9 -5.04 -21.28 -1.81
N VAL A 10 -4.15 -22.21 -2.15
CA VAL A 10 -3.00 -21.92 -3.04
C VAL A 10 -3.40 -22.07 -4.51
N ARG A 11 -4.52 -21.45 -4.90
CA ARG A 11 -4.89 -21.32 -6.32
C ARG A 11 -4.40 -19.96 -6.81
N ASN A 12 -3.33 -19.99 -7.59
CA ASN A 12 -2.94 -18.96 -8.57
C ASN A 12 -2.15 -17.74 -8.10
N LEU A 13 -0.99 -17.95 -7.49
CA LEU A 13 0.15 -17.05 -7.73
C LEU A 13 1.38 -17.89 -8.03
N LYS A 14 1.97 -17.67 -9.20
CA LYS A 14 3.24 -18.29 -9.61
C LYS A 14 4.34 -17.27 -9.29
N PRO A 15 5.09 -17.38 -8.18
CA PRO A 15 6.30 -16.60 -8.02
C PRO A 15 7.41 -17.34 -8.76
N ALA A 16 8.08 -16.69 -9.70
CA ALA A 16 9.34 -17.18 -10.24
C ALA A 16 10.48 -16.34 -9.65
N VAL A 17 11.45 -17.06 -9.11
CA VAL A 17 12.73 -16.65 -8.50
C VAL A 17 12.64 -16.24 -7.02
N GLY A 18 13.14 -17.15 -6.16
CA GLY A 18 13.28 -16.99 -4.72
C GLY A 18 12.26 -17.86 -3.98
N ASP A 19 12.73 -18.88 -3.28
CA ASP A 19 11.90 -19.67 -2.37
C ASP A 19 11.20 -18.71 -1.41
N VAL A 20 9.86 -18.79 -1.33
CA VAL A 20 9.11 -17.98 -0.37
C VAL A 20 9.48 -18.50 1.01
N VAL A 21 10.36 -17.79 1.70
CA VAL A 21 10.76 -18.12 3.06
C VAL A 21 9.61 -17.75 3.99
N ASP A 22 9.04 -18.75 4.66
CA ASP A 22 8.09 -18.51 5.75
C ASP A 22 8.84 -17.99 6.98
N ILE A 23 8.87 -16.66 7.13
CA ILE A 23 9.57 -15.97 8.21
C ILE A 23 9.00 -16.38 9.58
N ASP A 24 7.70 -16.66 9.67
CA ASP A 24 7.05 -16.98 10.94
C ASP A 24 7.50 -18.35 11.48
N ALA A 25 7.83 -19.27 10.57
CA ALA A 25 8.35 -20.60 10.90
C ALA A 25 9.85 -20.61 11.28
N MET A 26 10.59 -19.50 11.12
CA MET A 26 12.03 -19.45 11.40
C MET A 26 12.34 -19.30 12.90
N THR A 27 13.41 -19.96 13.33
CA THR A 27 13.98 -19.74 14.67
C THR A 27 14.63 -18.34 14.77
N ASN A 28 14.75 -17.81 15.98
CA ASN A 28 15.36 -16.49 16.21
C ASN A 28 16.78 -16.35 15.62
N PRO A 29 17.69 -17.35 15.74
CA PRO A 29 19.00 -17.29 15.09
C PRO A 29 18.93 -17.22 13.56
N GLN A 30 17.98 -17.91 12.94
CA GLN A 30 17.79 -17.86 11.49
C GLN A 30 17.24 -16.50 11.04
N LYS A 31 16.35 -15.89 11.83
CA LYS A 31 15.83 -14.54 11.57
C LYS A 31 16.93 -13.48 11.64
N GLU A 32 17.79 -13.59 12.65
CA GLU A 32 18.97 -12.72 12.82
C GLU A 32 19.94 -12.84 11.64
N GLN A 33 20.18 -14.07 11.17
CA GLN A 33 21.03 -14.30 10.00
C GLN A 33 20.41 -13.71 8.72
N LEU A 34 19.11 -13.91 8.49
CA LEU A 34 18.38 -13.31 7.39
C LEU A 34 18.43 -11.78 7.44
N PHE A 35 18.28 -11.20 8.63
CA PHE A 35 18.38 -9.76 8.83
C PHE A 35 19.77 -9.23 8.43
N ARG A 36 20.85 -9.87 8.90
CA ARG A 36 22.23 -9.51 8.54
C ARG A 36 22.50 -9.64 7.05
N ASP A 37 21.90 -10.63 6.39
CA ASP A 37 22.06 -10.81 4.95
C ASP A 37 21.30 -9.75 4.15
N CYS A 38 20.12 -9.33 4.62
CA CYS A 38 19.40 -8.17 4.08
C CYS A 38 20.16 -6.85 4.27
N GLU A 39 20.81 -6.62 5.42
CA GLU A 39 21.59 -5.39 5.66
C GLU A 39 22.84 -5.28 4.77
N LYS A 40 23.40 -6.41 4.32
CA LYS A 40 24.51 -6.43 3.37
C LYS A 40 24.08 -6.03 1.96
N VAL A 41 22.78 -6.08 1.64
CA VAL A 41 22.25 -5.61 0.37
C VAL A 41 22.29 -4.09 0.34
N ARG A 42 23.37 -3.54 -0.21
CA ARG A 42 23.43 -2.13 -0.60
C ARG A 42 22.57 -1.94 -1.86
N PRO A 43 21.92 -0.77 -2.07
CA PRO A 43 21.38 -0.47 -3.38
C PRO A 43 22.54 -0.43 -4.37
N GLY A 44 22.69 -1.51 -5.14
CA GLY A 44 23.56 -1.53 -6.31
C GLY A 44 22.98 -0.67 -7.42
N GLU A 45 23.66 -0.66 -8.56
CA GLU A 45 23.05 -0.21 -9.81
C GLU A 45 21.84 -1.12 -10.09
N GLY A 46 20.64 -0.60 -9.84
CA GLY A 46 19.42 -1.37 -10.05
C GLY A 46 19.29 -1.75 -11.52
N GLU A 47 18.99 -3.02 -11.79
CA GLU A 47 18.71 -3.44 -13.16
C GLU A 47 17.50 -2.69 -13.71
N ALA A 48 17.57 -2.33 -14.99
CA ALA A 48 16.43 -1.74 -15.67
C ALA A 48 15.25 -2.71 -15.63
N LEU A 49 14.08 -2.22 -15.19
CA LEU A 49 12.86 -3.02 -15.16
C LEU A 49 12.62 -3.67 -16.53
N THR A 50 12.33 -4.97 -16.54
CA THR A 50 11.86 -5.68 -17.74
C THR A 50 10.54 -5.11 -18.27
N ALA A 51 10.16 -5.44 -19.49
CA ALA A 51 8.91 -4.94 -20.09
C ALA A 51 7.66 -5.27 -19.25
N SER A 52 7.61 -6.48 -18.68
CA SER A 52 6.51 -6.92 -17.80
C SER A 52 6.50 -6.16 -16.47
N GLN A 53 7.67 -5.95 -15.86
CA GLN A 53 7.81 -5.15 -14.63
C GLN A 53 7.46 -3.68 -14.86
N ARG A 54 7.83 -3.09 -16.01
CA ARG A 54 7.42 -1.72 -16.39
C ARG A 54 5.90 -1.60 -16.55
N ALA A 55 5.26 -2.59 -17.18
CA ALA A 55 3.80 -2.62 -17.32
C ALA A 55 3.10 -2.70 -15.95
N LEU A 56 3.61 -3.56 -15.06
CA LEU A 56 3.11 -3.67 -13.68
C LEU A 56 3.31 -2.36 -12.89
N HIS A 57 4.50 -1.78 -12.95
CA HIS A 57 4.82 -0.52 -12.30
C HIS A 57 3.94 0.63 -12.80
N ALA A 58 3.71 0.73 -14.11
CA ALA A 58 2.80 1.73 -14.69
C ALA A 58 1.34 1.52 -14.23
N ARG A 59 0.88 0.26 -14.17
CA ARG A 59 -0.46 -0.08 -13.67
C ARG A 59 -0.65 0.29 -12.20
N ILE A 60 0.37 0.09 -11.36
CA ILE A 60 0.35 0.45 -9.94
C ILE A 60 0.44 1.97 -9.77
N ARG A 61 1.36 2.66 -10.46
CA ARG A 61 1.48 4.13 -10.41
C ARG A 61 0.19 4.85 -10.80
N ARG A 62 -0.55 4.33 -11.79
CA ARG A 62 -1.84 4.91 -12.21
C ARG A 62 -2.91 4.89 -11.12
N LYS A 63 -2.78 4.05 -10.10
CA LYS A 63 -3.75 3.84 -9.01
C LYS A 63 -3.47 4.63 -7.73
N ALA A 64 -2.42 5.46 -7.68
CA ALA A 64 -2.12 6.26 -6.49
C ALA A 64 -3.08 7.46 -6.32
N GLY A 65 -4.27 7.17 -5.79
CA GLY A 65 -5.24 7.97 -5.01
C GLY A 65 -5.16 9.51 -4.88
N ARG A 66 -4.80 10.28 -5.90
CA ARG A 66 -4.87 11.74 -5.87
C ARG A 66 -5.76 12.28 -7.01
N PRO A 67 -6.61 13.29 -6.73
CA PRO A 67 -7.46 13.89 -7.74
C PRO A 67 -6.63 14.43 -8.93
N LYS A 68 -7.02 14.06 -10.15
CA LYS A 68 -6.34 14.45 -11.41
C LYS A 68 -6.94 15.70 -12.08
N ILE A 69 -7.90 16.35 -11.44
CA ILE A 69 -8.73 17.40 -12.05
C ILE A 69 -8.30 18.77 -11.48
N GLY A 70 -8.10 19.77 -12.34
CA GLY A 70 -7.65 21.13 -11.98
C GLY A 70 -6.15 21.35 -12.17
N LYS A 71 -5.54 22.24 -11.38
CA LYS A 71 -4.09 22.60 -11.44
C LYS A 71 -3.16 21.57 -10.76
N GLY A 72 -3.63 20.33 -10.56
CA GLY A 72 -2.95 19.31 -9.77
C GLY A 72 -3.35 19.32 -8.29
N ALA A 73 -2.62 18.54 -7.48
CA ALA A 73 -2.85 18.41 -6.05
C ALA A 73 -1.54 18.58 -5.27
N GLU A 74 -1.55 19.45 -4.26
CA GLU A 74 -0.43 19.63 -3.34
C GLU A 74 -0.66 18.83 -2.04
N ARG A 75 0.41 18.24 -1.49
CA ARG A 75 0.34 17.51 -0.22
C ARG A 75 0.55 18.47 0.94
N ILE A 76 -0.44 18.57 1.81
CA ILE A 76 -0.35 19.29 3.08
C ILE A 76 -0.38 18.30 4.26
N ASN A 77 0.28 18.67 5.36
CA ASN A 77 0.14 18.00 6.64
C ASN A 77 -0.83 18.82 7.51
N VAL A 78 -1.87 18.17 8.03
CA VAL A 78 -2.85 18.78 8.93
C VAL A 78 -3.10 17.87 10.11
N THR A 79 -3.24 18.47 11.29
CA THR A 79 -3.66 17.75 12.50
C THR A 79 -5.17 17.91 12.64
N VAL A 80 -5.87 16.79 12.82
CA VAL A 80 -7.33 16.73 12.97
C VAL A 80 -7.64 15.87 14.20
N GLU A 81 -8.70 16.21 14.93
CA GLU A 81 -9.20 15.38 16.03
C GLU A 81 -9.54 13.96 15.52
N ARG A 82 -9.21 12.93 16.30
CA ARG A 82 -9.25 11.52 15.87
C ARG A 82 -10.68 11.03 15.62
N GLY A 83 -11.63 11.42 16.46
CA GLY A 83 -13.06 11.13 16.31
C GLY A 83 -13.62 11.75 15.04
N LEU A 84 -13.35 13.04 14.81
CA LEU A 84 -13.73 13.77 13.60
C LEU A 84 -13.15 13.12 12.34
N LEU A 85 -11.87 12.71 12.36
CA LEU A 85 -11.26 12.03 11.22
C LEU A 85 -11.97 10.68 10.92
N SER A 86 -12.32 9.94 11.97
CA SER A 86 -13.02 8.66 11.85
C SER A 86 -14.45 8.83 11.33
N GLU A 87 -15.13 9.89 11.72
CA GLU A 87 -16.45 10.26 11.20
C GLU A 87 -16.38 10.68 9.73
N ALA A 88 -15.41 11.53 9.37
CA ALA A 88 -15.18 11.96 8.01
C ALA A 88 -14.90 10.77 7.07
N ASP A 89 -14.13 9.77 7.52
CA ASP A 89 -13.87 8.55 6.76
C ASP A 89 -15.11 7.72 6.52
N ARG A 90 -15.94 7.53 7.55
CA ARG A 90 -17.22 6.82 7.42
C ARG A 90 -18.15 7.53 6.46
N PHE A 91 -18.24 8.86 6.58
CA PHE A 91 -19.07 9.68 5.68
C PHE A 91 -18.59 9.59 4.23
N ALA A 92 -17.29 9.77 3.99
CA ALA A 92 -16.70 9.67 2.65
C ALA A 92 -16.98 8.30 2.01
N LYS A 93 -16.79 7.21 2.79
CA LYS A 93 -17.10 5.84 2.34
C LYS A 93 -18.57 5.66 1.99
N LYS A 94 -19.49 6.17 2.81
CA LYS A 94 -20.95 6.12 2.55
C LYS A 94 -21.32 6.85 1.26
N MET A 95 -20.64 7.96 0.97
CA MET A 95 -20.86 8.78 -0.22
C MET A 95 -20.09 8.30 -1.46
N GLY A 96 -19.28 7.24 -1.34
CA GLY A 96 -18.47 6.73 -2.46
C GLY A 96 -17.36 7.69 -2.92
N ILE A 97 -16.93 8.62 -2.07
CA ILE A 97 -15.88 9.59 -2.35
C ILE A 97 -14.66 9.35 -1.46
N THR A 98 -13.52 9.90 -1.86
CA THR A 98 -12.30 9.89 -1.05
C THR A 98 -12.35 10.96 0.04
N ARG A 99 -11.58 10.76 1.12
CA ARG A 99 -11.37 11.77 2.17
C ARG A 99 -10.89 13.12 1.59
N ALA A 100 -10.00 13.07 0.60
CA ALA A 100 -9.47 14.27 -0.05
C ALA A 100 -10.57 15.05 -0.80
N GLU A 101 -11.48 14.35 -1.48
CA GLU A 101 -12.64 14.98 -2.13
C GLU A 101 -13.60 15.60 -1.12
N LEU A 102 -13.87 14.91 -0.01
CA LEU A 102 -14.69 15.45 1.08
C LEU A 102 -14.08 16.75 1.63
N ILE A 103 -12.79 16.75 1.93
CA ILE A 103 -12.07 17.94 2.42
C ILE A 103 -12.15 19.08 1.39
N ALA A 104 -11.94 18.78 0.10
CA ALA A 104 -12.02 19.79 -0.96
C ALA A 104 -13.44 20.40 -1.10
N VAL A 105 -14.49 19.59 -0.95
CA VAL A 105 -15.88 20.09 -0.92
C VAL A 105 -16.12 20.98 0.29
N GLY A 106 -15.67 20.56 1.48
CA GLY A 106 -15.78 21.35 2.70
C GLY A 106 -15.08 22.70 2.59
N LEU A 107 -13.84 22.72 2.09
CA LEU A 107 -13.07 23.94 1.86
C LEU A 107 -13.77 24.89 0.87
N ARG A 108 -14.29 24.37 -0.25
CA ARG A 108 -15.03 25.18 -1.22
C ARG A 108 -16.27 25.83 -0.60
N ARG A 109 -17.02 25.08 0.21
CA ARG A 109 -18.21 25.62 0.91
C ARG A 109 -17.83 26.68 1.93
N ALA A 110 -16.81 26.42 2.74
CA ALA A 110 -16.35 27.37 3.75
C ALA A 110 -15.80 28.67 3.16
N ILE A 111 -15.17 28.61 1.98
CA ILE A 111 -14.66 29.80 1.27
C ILE A 111 -15.80 30.56 0.57
N ALA A 112 -16.82 29.87 0.06
CA ALA A 112 -17.89 30.47 -0.71
C ALA A 112 -18.87 31.33 0.10
N GLY A 113 -18.92 31.15 1.43
CA GLY A 113 -19.89 31.81 2.32
C GLY A 113 -21.19 31.02 2.42
#